data_AF-A0A961EA11-F1
#
_entry.id   AF-A0A961EA11-F1
#
_cell.length_a   1.000
_cell.length_b   1.000
_cell.length_c   1.000
_cell.angle_alpha   90.00
_cell.angle_beta   90.00
_cell.angle_gamma   90.00
#
_symmetry.space_group_name_H-M   'P 1'
#
loop_
_entity.id
_entity.type
_entity.pdbx_description
1 polymer ?
#
loop_
_entity_poly.entity_id
_entity_poly.type
_entity_poly.pdbx_seq_one_letter_code
_entity_poly.pdbx_strand_id
1 'polypeptide(L)'
;AVGTPTLVGEPPAHQRVAAHIRDRLRTLSARALSSPESGLLPGLVLGDISGLDDEVRDDFRDAGLSHLTAVSGSNFAIVCGAALVLLALLGCPRRLLPILGLLVIVGFVILVRPSPSVLRAAMMGSVGLLAMLSRRRSQALPALGTAVIVGLLWWPELALAPGFALSVAATAGIVLWGPAIRDWLWHYRIPTGVAEVLAMAIAAQLVTAPIIALISGRFSIVAIAANILVVPVVGVISIVGTVLAIIGSVGTSGGFGWVVAELLARLLGPALWWMVTCARVLGGWAWASIPVPDGVVGAAVVGGATLVVGLWARSRMSAHRFGPEQA
;
A
#
# COMPACT_ATOMS: atom_id res chain seq x y z
N ALA A 1 0.37 -5.72 29.32
CA ALA A 1 -0.87 -5.91 30.09
C ALA A 1 -1.52 -7.21 29.63
N VAL A 2 -1.57 -8.23 30.49
CA VAL A 2 -2.19 -9.54 30.19
C VAL A 2 -3.40 -9.68 31.12
N GLY A 3 -4.52 -9.09 30.71
CA GLY A 3 -5.82 -9.28 31.34
C GLY A 3 -6.76 -9.85 30.28
N THR A 4 -7.64 -10.77 30.69
CA THR A 4 -8.71 -11.26 29.82
C THR A 4 -9.55 -10.07 29.34
N PRO A 5 -9.77 -9.93 28.02
CA PRO A 5 -10.46 -8.77 27.47
C PRO A 5 -11.87 -8.69 28.06
N THR A 6 -12.18 -7.58 28.72
CA THR A 6 -13.52 -7.28 29.20
C THR A 6 -14.39 -6.88 28.02
N LEU A 7 -15.50 -7.59 27.82
CA LEU A 7 -16.50 -7.24 26.80
C LEU A 7 -17.21 -5.95 27.22
N VAL A 8 -16.84 -4.84 26.60
CA VAL A 8 -17.39 -3.50 26.90
C VAL A 8 -18.75 -3.26 26.23
N GLY A 9 -19.13 -4.06 25.22
CA GLY A 9 -20.44 -4.00 24.58
C GLY A 9 -20.48 -4.67 23.20
N GLU A 10 -21.65 -4.62 22.55
CA GLU A 10 -21.80 -5.08 21.17
C GLU A 10 -21.10 -4.14 20.17
N PRO A 11 -20.48 -4.69 19.11
CA PRO A 11 -19.87 -3.86 18.09
C PRO A 11 -20.91 -2.98 17.38
N PRO A 12 -20.61 -1.68 17.14
CA PRO A 12 -21.51 -0.77 16.47
C PRO A 12 -21.84 -1.24 15.04
N ALA A 13 -22.99 -0.83 14.51
CA ALA A 13 -23.56 -1.37 13.27
C ALA A 13 -22.57 -1.33 12.08
N HIS A 14 -21.77 -0.27 11.95
CA HIS A 14 -20.77 -0.14 10.89
C HIS A 14 -19.65 -1.19 11.01
N GLN A 15 -19.23 -1.56 12.22
CA GLN A 15 -18.26 -2.63 12.45
C GLN A 15 -18.85 -4.00 12.18
N ARG A 16 -20.14 -4.21 12.46
CA ARG A 16 -20.83 -5.46 12.10
C ARG A 16 -20.92 -5.66 10.60
N VAL A 17 -21.23 -4.60 9.84
CA VAL A 17 -21.23 -4.64 8.36
C VAL A 17 -19.83 -4.96 7.83
N ALA A 18 -18.80 -4.28 8.34
CA ALA A 18 -17.41 -4.56 7.94
C ALA A 18 -16.99 -6.00 8.28
N ALA A 19 -17.37 -6.50 9.45
CA ALA A 19 -17.11 -7.89 9.85
C ALA A 19 -17.84 -8.88 8.94
N HIS A 20 -19.10 -8.60 8.57
CA HIS A 20 -19.86 -9.43 7.65
C HIS A 20 -19.21 -9.49 6.26
N ILE A 21 -18.80 -8.35 5.69
CA ILE A 21 -18.11 -8.31 4.38
C ILE A 21 -16.83 -9.15 4.43
N ARG A 22 -16.08 -9.07 5.52
CA ARG A 22 -14.84 -9.83 5.72
C ARG A 22 -15.07 -11.32 5.81
N ASP A 23 -16.06 -11.75 6.58
CA ASP A 23 -16.37 -13.16 6.76
C ASP A 23 -16.92 -13.78 5.46
N ARG A 24 -17.72 -13.01 4.71
CA ARG A 24 -18.16 -13.36 3.36
C ARG A 24 -16.99 -13.50 2.41
N LEU A 25 -16.05 -12.57 2.42
CA LEU A 25 -14.85 -12.62 1.57
C LEU A 25 -13.99 -13.84 1.91
N ARG A 26 -13.75 -14.15 3.19
CA ARG A 26 -13.02 -15.36 3.61
C ARG A 26 -13.69 -16.62 3.08
N THR A 27 -14.99 -16.75 3.30
CA THR A 27 -15.77 -17.91 2.86
C THR A 27 -15.72 -18.07 1.33
N LEU A 28 -15.82 -16.96 0.60
CA LEU A 28 -15.77 -16.95 -0.85
C LEU A 28 -14.36 -17.31 -1.36
N SER A 29 -13.33 -16.75 -0.74
CA SER A 29 -11.92 -17.04 -1.09
C SER A 29 -11.59 -18.51 -0.88
N ALA A 30 -12.00 -19.10 0.25
CA ALA A 30 -11.81 -20.51 0.57
C ALA A 30 -12.54 -21.47 -0.39
N ARG A 31 -13.65 -21.03 -1.01
CA ARG A 31 -14.37 -21.81 -2.03
C ARG A 31 -13.80 -21.65 -3.43
N ALA A 32 -13.36 -20.44 -3.77
CA ALA A 32 -12.96 -20.08 -5.13
C ALA A 32 -11.49 -20.40 -5.45
N LEU A 33 -10.63 -20.45 -4.43
CA LEU A 33 -9.18 -20.49 -4.56
C LEU A 33 -8.57 -21.65 -3.78
N SER A 34 -7.41 -22.13 -4.21
CA SER A 34 -6.56 -23.06 -3.48
C SER A 34 -5.86 -22.39 -2.30
N SER A 35 -5.33 -23.19 -1.37
CA SER A 35 -4.27 -22.69 -0.46
C SER A 35 -2.96 -22.62 -1.25
N PRO A 36 -2.16 -21.54 -1.11
CA PRO A 36 -2.27 -20.44 -0.15
C PRO A 36 -3.02 -19.18 -0.63
N GLU A 37 -3.50 -19.14 -1.88
CA GLU A 37 -4.11 -17.94 -2.47
C GLU A 37 -5.39 -17.49 -1.73
N SER A 38 -6.16 -18.45 -1.21
CA SER A 38 -7.39 -18.20 -0.45
C SER A 38 -7.17 -17.40 0.85
N GLY A 39 -6.00 -17.54 1.49
CA GLY A 39 -5.59 -16.76 2.67
C GLY A 39 -5.02 -15.39 2.31
N LEU A 40 -4.39 -15.28 1.14
CA LEU A 40 -3.75 -14.05 0.68
C LEU A 40 -4.75 -12.98 0.21
N LEU A 41 -5.85 -13.38 -0.45
CA LEU A 41 -6.83 -12.44 -0.99
C LEU A 41 -7.51 -11.58 0.11
N PRO A 42 -8.02 -12.13 1.23
CA PRO A 42 -8.53 -11.32 2.34
C PRO A 42 -7.46 -10.41 2.97
N GLY A 43 -6.21 -10.87 3.03
CA GLY A 43 -5.06 -10.09 3.49
C GLY A 43 -4.84 -8.84 2.64
N LEU A 44 -4.76 -9.01 1.32
CA LEU A 44 -4.49 -7.92 0.37
C LEU A 44 -5.62 -6.89 0.30
N VAL A 45 -6.88 -7.34 0.37
CA VAL A 45 -8.06 -6.48 0.16
C VAL A 45 -8.52 -5.83 1.47
N LEU A 46 -8.59 -6.61 2.56
CA LEU A 46 -9.20 -6.20 3.82
C LEU A 46 -8.22 -6.14 5.00
N GLY A 47 -6.95 -6.47 4.77
CA GLY A 47 -5.90 -6.45 5.82
C GLY A 47 -6.02 -7.64 6.76
N ASP A 48 -6.69 -8.68 6.30
CA ASP A 48 -7.06 -9.81 7.11
C ASP A 48 -6.13 -11.01 6.87
N ILE A 49 -5.05 -11.03 7.64
CA ILE A 49 -3.99 -12.02 7.53
C ILE A 49 -4.24 -13.29 8.36
N SER A 50 -5.41 -13.45 8.98
CA SER A 50 -5.67 -14.57 9.89
C SER A 50 -5.72 -15.94 9.20
N GLY A 51 -5.95 -15.96 7.89
CA GLY A 51 -5.98 -17.18 7.06
C GLY A 51 -4.71 -17.40 6.23
N LEU A 52 -3.67 -16.57 6.42
CA LEU A 52 -2.42 -16.69 5.66
C LEU A 52 -1.45 -17.63 6.39
N ASP A 53 -1.01 -18.67 5.69
CA ASP A 53 -0.02 -19.63 6.20
C ASP A 53 1.29 -18.94 6.62
N ASP A 54 1.88 -19.40 7.72
CA ASP A 54 3.10 -18.79 8.28
C ASP A 54 4.29 -18.89 7.33
N GLU A 55 4.42 -20.00 6.58
CA GLU A 55 5.45 -20.18 5.55
C GLU A 55 5.35 -19.11 4.46
N VAL A 56 4.13 -18.80 4.01
CA VAL A 56 3.90 -17.75 3.00
C VAL A 56 4.17 -16.37 3.60
N ARG A 57 3.85 -16.17 4.88
CA ARG A 57 4.17 -14.90 5.56
C ARG A 57 5.69 -14.69 5.63
N ASP A 58 6.46 -15.75 5.87
CA ASP A 58 7.92 -15.70 5.90
C ASP A 58 8.51 -15.50 4.50
N ASP A 59 8.02 -16.20 3.48
CA ASP A 59 8.39 -15.96 2.07
C ASP A 59 8.19 -14.49 1.67
N PHE A 60 7.04 -13.90 2.01
CA PHE A 60 6.76 -12.49 1.75
C PHE A 60 7.67 -11.57 2.57
N ARG A 61 8.10 -11.98 3.76
CA ARG A 61 9.03 -11.22 4.58
C ARG A 61 10.44 -11.22 4.01
N ASP A 62 10.93 -12.36 3.57
CA ASP A 62 12.25 -12.48 2.97
C ASP A 62 12.31 -11.84 1.58
N ALA A 63 11.21 -11.90 0.81
CA ALA A 63 11.06 -11.20 -0.45
C ALA A 63 10.87 -9.67 -0.30
N GLY A 64 10.74 -9.14 0.92
CA GLY A 64 10.50 -7.70 1.17
C GLY A 64 9.09 -7.22 0.81
N LEU A 65 8.13 -8.14 0.69
CA LEU A 65 6.74 -7.91 0.29
C LEU A 65 5.76 -7.87 1.48
N SER A 66 6.21 -7.97 2.74
CA SER A 66 5.31 -7.91 3.92
C SER A 66 4.43 -6.66 3.98
N HIS A 67 4.89 -5.55 3.41
CA HIS A 67 4.13 -4.31 3.33
C HIS A 67 2.89 -4.42 2.42
N LEU A 68 2.80 -5.46 1.59
CA LEU A 68 1.63 -5.78 0.76
C LEU A 68 0.64 -6.69 1.50
N THR A 69 1.11 -7.58 2.38
CA THR A 69 0.23 -8.51 3.11
C THR A 69 -0.69 -7.82 4.13
N ALA A 70 -0.32 -6.62 4.57
CA ALA A 70 -1.20 -5.70 5.27
C ALA A 70 -1.65 -4.61 4.29
N VAL A 71 -2.91 -4.15 4.35
CA VAL A 71 -3.40 -3.14 3.39
C VAL A 71 -2.48 -1.93 3.39
N SER A 72 -1.83 -1.73 2.24
CA SER A 72 -0.90 -0.64 2.01
C SER A 72 -1.67 0.64 1.68
N GLY A 73 -1.04 1.79 1.98
CA GLY A 73 -1.60 3.09 1.62
C GLY A 73 -1.76 3.28 0.10
N SER A 74 -0.95 2.59 -0.71
CA SER A 74 -1.08 2.60 -2.17
C SER A 74 -2.30 1.80 -2.63
N ASN A 75 -2.57 0.62 -2.06
CA ASN A 75 -3.78 -0.16 -2.39
C ASN A 75 -5.03 0.64 -2.04
N PHE A 76 -5.02 1.29 -0.87
CA PHE A 76 -6.07 2.22 -0.46
C PHE A 76 -6.28 3.34 -1.49
N ALA A 77 -5.20 4.01 -1.91
CA ALA A 77 -5.28 5.11 -2.87
C ALA A 77 -5.76 4.66 -4.25
N ILE A 78 -5.30 3.49 -4.73
CA ILE A 78 -5.72 2.90 -6.01
C ILE A 78 -7.22 2.61 -5.98
N VAL A 79 -7.73 1.96 -4.92
CA VAL A 79 -9.15 1.63 -4.79
C VAL A 79 -10.01 2.89 -4.70
N CYS A 80 -9.63 3.87 -3.87
CA CYS A 80 -10.35 5.13 -3.76
C CYS A 80 -10.33 5.93 -5.07
N GLY A 81 -9.19 5.97 -5.75
CA GLY A 81 -9.03 6.62 -7.05
C GLY A 81 -9.89 5.96 -8.14
N ALA A 82 -9.89 4.62 -8.21
CA ALA A 82 -10.74 3.87 -9.13
C ALA A 82 -12.23 4.14 -8.87
N ALA A 83 -12.65 4.18 -7.61
CA ALA A 83 -14.02 4.52 -7.24
C ALA A 83 -14.40 5.95 -7.66
N LEU A 84 -13.50 6.92 -7.48
CA LEU A 84 -13.70 8.30 -7.93
C LEU A 84 -13.82 8.42 -9.46
N VAL A 85 -12.97 7.71 -10.21
CA VAL A 85 -13.04 7.64 -11.67
C VAL A 85 -14.36 7.02 -12.11
N LEU A 86 -14.79 5.93 -11.48
CA LEU A 86 -16.07 5.28 -11.77
C LEU A 86 -17.25 6.23 -11.53
N LEU A 87 -17.26 6.94 -10.39
CA LEU A 87 -18.29 7.96 -10.11
C LEU A 87 -18.31 9.06 -11.17
N ALA A 88 -17.15 9.50 -11.65
CA ALA A 88 -17.05 10.50 -12.71
C ALA A 88 -17.58 9.96 -14.06
N LEU A 89 -17.27 8.70 -14.39
CA LEU A 89 -17.75 8.04 -15.62
C LEU A 89 -19.26 7.81 -15.61
N LEU A 90 -19.86 7.59 -14.44
CA LEU A 90 -21.31 7.50 -14.25
C LEU A 90 -22.03 8.86 -14.35
N GLY A 91 -21.31 9.93 -14.73
CA GLY A 91 -21.90 11.26 -14.95
C GLY A 91 -22.15 12.05 -13.67
N CYS A 92 -21.54 11.67 -12.54
CA CYS A 92 -21.74 12.38 -11.29
C CYS A 92 -21.22 13.82 -11.40
N PRO A 93 -22.02 14.85 -11.00
CA PRO A 93 -21.60 16.23 -11.15
C PRO A 93 -20.35 16.52 -10.33
N ARG A 94 -19.43 17.33 -10.90
CA ARG A 94 -18.13 17.68 -10.30
C ARG A 94 -18.21 18.26 -8.88
N ARG A 95 -19.38 18.80 -8.49
CA ARG A 95 -19.64 19.30 -7.13
C ARG A 95 -19.91 18.19 -6.10
N LEU A 96 -20.49 17.07 -6.52
CA LEU A 96 -20.76 15.91 -5.67
C LEU A 96 -19.57 14.96 -5.55
N LEU A 97 -18.68 14.96 -6.55
CA LEU A 97 -17.53 14.06 -6.61
C LEU A 97 -16.65 14.09 -5.35
N PRO A 98 -16.30 15.26 -4.77
CA PRO A 98 -15.50 15.31 -3.54
C PRO A 98 -16.25 14.79 -2.31
N ILE A 99 -17.57 14.99 -2.25
CA ILE A 99 -18.41 14.52 -1.14
C ILE A 99 -18.51 12.99 -1.18
N LEU A 100 -18.82 12.44 -2.36
CA LEU A 100 -18.87 10.99 -2.55
C LEU A 100 -17.49 10.35 -2.37
N GLY A 101 -16.42 11.04 -2.81
CA GLY A 101 -15.05 10.61 -2.56
C GLY A 101 -14.72 10.49 -1.08
N LEU A 102 -15.13 11.48 -0.28
CA LEU A 102 -14.93 11.44 1.16
C LEU A 102 -15.71 10.29 1.79
N LEU A 103 -16.94 10.04 1.32
CA LEU A 103 -17.75 8.91 1.76
C LEU A 103 -17.08 7.56 1.43
N VAL A 104 -16.51 7.42 0.22
CA VAL A 104 -15.75 6.23 -0.19
C VAL A 104 -14.53 6.04 0.72
N ILE A 105 -13.75 7.10 0.97
CA ILE A 105 -12.59 7.07 1.86
C ILE A 105 -13.00 6.57 3.25
N VAL A 106 -14.02 7.18 3.86
CA VAL A 106 -14.49 6.79 5.20
C VAL A 106 -15.00 5.35 5.22
N GLY A 107 -15.81 4.96 4.24
CA GLY A 107 -16.32 3.59 4.12
C GLY A 107 -15.21 2.56 4.01
N PHE A 108 -14.19 2.84 3.20
CA PHE A 108 -13.07 1.93 2.99
C PHE A 108 -12.15 1.85 4.23
N VAL A 109 -11.92 2.97 4.94
CA VAL A 109 -11.20 2.96 6.24
C VAL A 109 -11.92 2.08 7.26
N ILE A 110 -13.25 2.17 7.35
CA ILE A 110 -14.04 1.33 8.26
C ILE A 110 -13.92 -0.15 7.88
N LEU A 111 -13.97 -0.45 6.58
CA LEU A 111 -13.91 -1.81 6.05
C LEU A 111 -12.55 -2.49 6.31
N VAL A 112 -11.45 -1.79 6.05
CA VAL A 112 -10.08 -2.29 6.17
C VAL A 112 -9.55 -2.25 7.62
N ARG A 113 -10.23 -1.51 8.51
CA ARG A 113 -9.74 -1.04 9.82
C ARG A 113 -8.72 0.10 9.71
N PRO A 114 -8.73 1.04 10.67
CA PRO A 114 -7.75 2.11 10.73
C PRO A 114 -6.36 1.51 11.00
N SER A 115 -5.50 1.54 10.00
CA SER A 115 -4.05 1.34 10.14
C SER A 115 -3.32 2.67 9.89
N PRO A 116 -2.12 2.90 10.46
CA PRO A 116 -1.41 4.17 10.29
C PRO A 116 -1.20 4.56 8.81
N SER A 117 -0.90 3.57 7.97
CA SER A 117 -0.71 3.75 6.52
C SER A 117 -1.98 4.17 5.79
N VAL A 118 -3.12 3.58 6.17
CA VAL A 118 -4.45 3.87 5.63
C VAL A 118 -4.96 5.23 6.10
N LEU A 119 -4.77 5.58 7.37
CA LEU A 119 -5.18 6.87 7.92
C LEU A 119 -4.48 8.05 7.22
N ARG A 120 -3.16 7.95 6.98
CA ARG A 120 -2.44 8.96 6.20
C ARG A 120 -3.01 9.07 4.77
N ALA A 121 -3.22 7.94 4.09
CA ALA A 121 -3.76 7.94 2.73
C ALA A 121 -5.17 8.57 2.68
N ALA A 122 -6.01 8.27 3.67
CA ALA A 122 -7.34 8.85 3.85
C ALA A 122 -7.27 10.37 4.09
N MET A 123 -6.38 10.85 4.97
CA MET A 123 -6.19 12.27 5.25
C MET A 123 -5.69 13.03 4.01
N MET A 124 -4.66 12.52 3.33
CA MET A 124 -4.14 13.13 2.11
C MET A 124 -5.18 13.15 0.98
N GLY A 125 -5.93 12.05 0.82
CA GLY A 125 -7.04 11.97 -0.11
C GLY A 125 -8.14 12.98 0.21
N SER A 126 -8.48 13.13 1.50
CA SER A 126 -9.47 14.12 1.97
C SER A 126 -9.02 15.55 1.68
N VAL A 127 -7.75 15.89 1.94
CA VAL A 127 -7.18 17.20 1.58
C VAL A 127 -7.21 17.43 0.07
N GLY A 128 -6.89 16.40 -0.73
CA GLY A 128 -6.99 16.46 -2.19
C GLY A 128 -8.41 16.76 -2.67
N LEU A 129 -9.41 16.08 -2.11
CA LEU A 129 -10.82 16.29 -2.43
C LEU A 129 -11.31 17.69 -2.01
N LEU A 130 -10.89 18.18 -0.83
CA LEU A 130 -11.19 19.54 -0.36
C LEU A 130 -10.54 20.61 -1.25
N ALA A 131 -9.33 20.35 -1.76
CA ALA A 131 -8.66 21.23 -2.70
C ALA A 131 -9.40 21.31 -4.05
N MET A 132 -9.98 20.19 -4.51
CA MET A 132 -10.86 20.18 -5.69
C MET A 132 -12.08 21.08 -5.50
N LEU A 133 -12.71 21.06 -4.32
CA LEU A 133 -13.82 21.97 -3.98
C LEU A 133 -13.36 23.44 -3.95
N SER A 134 -12.15 23.69 -3.47
CA SER A 134 -11.58 25.04 -3.32
C SER A 134 -10.98 25.62 -4.60
N ARG A 135 -10.99 24.89 -5.74
CA ARG A 135 -10.27 25.20 -7.00
C ARG A 135 -8.78 25.52 -6.82
N ARG A 136 -8.18 25.13 -5.68
CA ARG A 136 -6.76 25.36 -5.40
C ARG A 136 -5.94 24.17 -5.86
N ARG A 137 -4.75 24.40 -6.41
CA ARG A 137 -3.79 23.33 -6.66
C ARG A 137 -3.34 22.78 -5.30
N SER A 138 -3.72 21.54 -4.99
CA SER A 138 -3.20 20.84 -3.81
C SER A 138 -1.70 20.61 -4.01
N GLN A 139 -0.89 21.02 -3.04
CA GLN A 139 0.51 20.66 -2.98
C GLN A 139 0.68 19.49 -2.00
N ALA A 140 1.41 18.44 -2.42
CA ALA A 140 1.52 17.21 -1.65
C ALA A 140 2.21 17.40 -0.29
N LEU A 141 3.17 18.33 -0.18
CA LEU A 141 3.94 18.55 1.05
C LEU A 141 3.12 19.25 2.15
N PRO A 142 2.39 20.35 1.89
CA PRO A 142 1.41 20.88 2.84
C PRO A 142 0.34 19.86 3.24
N ALA A 143 -0.18 19.08 2.29
CA ALA A 143 -1.17 18.04 2.58
C ALA A 143 -0.62 16.97 3.54
N LEU A 144 0.65 16.56 3.36
CA LEU A 144 1.34 15.65 4.28
C LEU A 144 1.49 16.28 5.67
N GLY A 145 1.92 17.54 5.76
CA GLY A 145 2.06 18.26 7.02
C GLY A 145 0.74 18.36 7.79
N THR A 146 -0.35 18.73 7.09
CA THR A 146 -1.70 18.75 7.67
C THR A 146 -2.13 17.37 8.16
N ALA A 147 -1.92 16.32 7.36
CA ALA A 147 -2.26 14.94 7.76
C ALA A 147 -1.50 14.51 9.03
N VAL A 148 -0.22 14.82 9.14
CA VAL A 148 0.58 14.49 10.33
C VAL A 148 0.07 15.23 11.57
N ILE A 149 -0.16 16.54 11.46
CA ILE A 149 -0.63 17.36 12.59
C ILE A 149 -2.01 16.89 13.05
N VAL A 150 -2.97 16.76 12.12
CA VAL A 150 -4.34 16.34 12.46
C VAL A 150 -4.37 14.92 13.01
N GLY A 151 -3.59 14.00 12.43
CA GLY A 151 -3.50 12.63 12.90
C GLY A 151 -2.95 12.53 14.33
N LEU A 152 -1.87 13.25 14.64
CA LEU A 152 -1.28 13.26 15.99
C LEU A 152 -2.19 13.93 17.02
N LEU A 153 -2.95 14.96 16.63
CA LEU A 153 -3.94 15.59 17.50
C LEU A 153 -5.12 14.65 17.80
N TRP A 154 -5.54 13.84 16.83
CA TRP A 154 -6.63 12.89 17.02
C TRP A 154 -6.19 11.65 17.81
N TRP A 155 -5.00 11.12 17.51
CA TRP A 155 -4.49 9.90 18.13
C TRP A 155 -2.97 9.98 18.35
N PRO A 156 -2.52 10.47 19.52
CA PRO A 156 -1.10 10.75 19.78
C PRO A 156 -0.23 9.48 19.77
N GLU A 157 -0.83 8.31 20.05
CA GLU A 157 -0.15 7.00 19.96
C GLU A 157 0.41 6.72 18.55
N LEU A 158 -0.09 7.39 17.51
CA LEU A 158 0.48 7.30 16.16
C LEU A 158 1.94 7.74 16.10
N ALA A 159 2.40 8.61 17.00
CA ALA A 159 3.80 9.03 17.08
C ALA A 159 4.75 7.85 17.39
N LEU A 160 4.25 6.86 18.14
CA LEU A 160 5.01 5.68 18.54
C LEU A 160 4.85 4.52 17.54
N ALA A 161 3.91 4.63 16.60
CA ALA A 161 3.64 3.59 15.62
C ALA A 161 4.73 3.58 14.53
N PRO A 162 5.54 2.51 14.40
CA PRO A 162 6.63 2.47 13.41
C PRO A 162 6.11 2.59 11.97
N GLY A 163 4.92 2.04 11.70
CA GLY A 163 4.25 2.16 10.40
C GLY A 163 3.83 3.58 10.04
N PHE A 164 3.56 4.44 11.03
CA PHE A 164 3.27 5.86 10.81
C PHE A 164 4.55 6.61 10.39
N ALA A 165 5.64 6.42 11.13
CA ALA A 165 6.93 7.03 10.83
C ALA A 165 7.45 6.61 9.44
N LEU A 166 7.42 5.30 9.14
CA LEU A 166 7.78 4.76 7.82
C LEU A 166 6.91 5.35 6.71
N SER A 167 5.61 5.49 6.97
CA SER A 167 4.68 6.10 6.03
C SER A 167 5.02 7.56 5.72
N VAL A 168 5.14 8.39 6.75
CA VAL A 168 5.41 9.82 6.58
C VAL A 168 6.76 10.03 5.87
N ALA A 169 7.77 9.27 6.27
CA ALA A 169 9.09 9.30 5.66
C ALA A 169 9.05 8.88 4.18
N ALA A 170 8.37 7.77 3.84
CA ALA A 170 8.19 7.33 2.46
C ALA A 170 7.51 8.40 1.60
N THR A 171 6.41 8.99 2.09
CA THR A 171 5.68 10.02 1.34
C THR A 171 6.51 11.29 1.16
N ALA A 172 7.23 11.73 2.19
CA ALA A 172 8.16 12.85 2.08
C ALA A 172 9.25 12.56 1.04
N GLY A 173 9.83 11.37 1.05
CA GLY A 173 10.80 10.91 0.05
C GLY A 173 10.26 10.94 -1.36
N ILE A 174 9.08 10.37 -1.59
CA ILE A 174 8.42 10.37 -2.91
C ILE A 174 8.17 11.81 -3.40
N VAL A 175 7.65 12.69 -2.53
CA VAL A 175 7.33 14.07 -2.92
C VAL A 175 8.59 14.90 -3.22
N LEU A 176 9.66 14.69 -2.45
CA LEU A 176 10.91 15.47 -2.58
C LEU A 176 11.84 14.94 -3.67
N TRP A 177 11.97 13.60 -3.80
CA TRP A 177 12.94 12.96 -4.70
C TRP A 177 12.31 12.25 -5.89
N GLY A 178 11.02 11.89 -5.83
CA GLY A 178 10.31 11.20 -6.91
C GLY A 178 10.40 11.92 -8.27
N PRO A 179 10.12 13.24 -8.37
CA PRO A 179 10.25 13.97 -9.64
C PRO A 179 11.67 13.93 -10.21
N ALA A 180 12.70 14.10 -9.37
CA ALA A 180 14.09 14.08 -9.82
C ALA A 180 14.51 12.68 -10.33
N ILE A 181 14.08 11.61 -9.66
CA ILE A 181 14.34 10.23 -10.09
C ILE A 181 13.61 9.92 -11.38
N ARG A 182 12.35 10.35 -11.51
CA ARG A 182 11.57 10.18 -12.74
C ARG A 182 12.23 10.86 -13.94
N ASP A 183 12.64 12.12 -13.78
CA ASP A 183 13.27 12.88 -14.87
C ASP A 183 14.61 12.25 -15.30
N TRP A 184 15.37 11.68 -14.34
CA TRP A 184 16.57 10.90 -14.63
C TRP A 184 16.26 9.61 -15.39
N LEU A 185 15.22 8.86 -15.02
CA LEU A 185 14.81 7.64 -15.72
C LEU A 185 14.32 7.91 -17.15
N TRP A 186 13.63 9.03 -17.36
CA TRP A 186 13.22 9.46 -18.71
C TRP A 186 14.42 9.72 -19.62
N HIS A 187 15.54 10.22 -19.08
CA HIS A 187 16.77 10.39 -19.84
C HIS A 187 17.30 9.06 -20.42
N TYR A 188 17.08 7.95 -19.71
CA TYR A 188 17.42 6.60 -20.18
C TYR A 188 16.35 5.96 -21.07
N ARG A 189 15.43 6.75 -21.64
CA ARG A 189 14.35 6.28 -22.54
C ARG A 189 13.39 5.29 -21.90
N ILE A 190 13.27 5.27 -20.57
CA ILE A 190 12.30 4.41 -19.88
C ILE A 190 10.88 4.98 -20.11
N PRO A 191 9.88 4.14 -20.47
CA PRO A 191 8.51 4.59 -20.68
C PRO A 191 7.94 5.34 -19.48
N THR A 192 7.11 6.36 -19.75
CA THR A 192 6.65 7.32 -18.74
C THR A 192 6.01 6.66 -17.52
N GLY A 193 5.11 5.69 -17.73
CA GLY A 193 4.45 4.99 -16.64
C GLY A 193 5.40 4.11 -15.82
N VAL A 194 6.37 3.46 -16.46
CA VAL A 194 7.37 2.63 -15.76
C VAL A 194 8.32 3.52 -14.96
N ALA A 195 8.75 4.63 -15.53
CA ALA A 195 9.62 5.60 -14.87
C ALA A 195 8.95 6.20 -13.62
N GLU A 196 7.65 6.50 -13.67
CA GLU A 196 6.91 6.99 -12.50
C GLU A 196 6.85 5.95 -11.39
N VAL A 197 6.46 4.71 -11.70
CA VAL A 197 6.38 3.62 -10.71
C VAL A 197 7.74 3.35 -10.09
N LEU A 198 8.78 3.27 -10.93
CA LEU A 198 10.14 2.99 -10.48
C LEU A 198 10.70 4.16 -9.66
N ALA A 199 10.42 5.41 -10.05
CA ALA A 199 10.82 6.59 -9.28
C ALA A 199 10.17 6.64 -7.90
N MET A 200 8.88 6.33 -7.80
CA MET A 200 8.19 6.25 -6.52
C MET A 200 8.76 5.14 -5.64
N ALA A 201 9.01 3.96 -6.22
CA ALA A 201 9.60 2.82 -5.50
C ALA A 201 11.01 3.15 -4.98
N ILE A 202 11.90 3.66 -5.85
CA ILE A 202 13.26 4.05 -5.47
C ILE A 202 13.23 5.14 -4.39
N ALA A 203 12.44 6.20 -4.59
CA ALA A 203 12.35 7.31 -3.63
C ALA A 203 11.86 6.84 -2.25
N ALA A 204 10.83 5.97 -2.23
CA ALA A 204 10.33 5.40 -0.99
C ALA A 204 11.41 4.53 -0.32
N GLN A 205 12.03 3.61 -1.07
CA GLN A 205 13.04 2.69 -0.57
C GLN A 205 14.26 3.43 -0.01
N LEU A 206 14.71 4.50 -0.67
CA LEU A 206 15.85 5.31 -0.21
C LEU A 206 15.59 5.96 1.15
N VAL A 207 14.34 6.25 1.49
CA VAL A 207 14.01 6.82 2.81
C VAL A 207 13.66 5.73 3.82
N THR A 208 12.93 4.70 3.40
CA THR A 208 12.41 3.68 4.32
C THR A 208 13.42 2.58 4.63
N ALA A 209 14.35 2.26 3.74
CA ALA A 209 15.36 1.22 3.95
C ALA A 209 16.11 1.32 5.30
N PRO A 210 16.69 2.48 5.69
CA PRO A 210 17.38 2.59 6.97
C PRO A 210 16.43 2.43 8.17
N ILE A 211 15.19 2.91 8.05
CA ILE A 211 14.19 2.82 9.12
C ILE A 211 13.72 1.36 9.27
N ILE A 212 13.49 0.66 8.16
CA ILE A 212 13.15 -0.77 8.15
C ILE A 212 14.30 -1.59 8.72
N ALA A 213 15.55 -1.30 8.32
CA ALA A 213 16.72 -1.98 8.87
C ALA A 213 16.82 -1.80 10.39
N LEU A 214 16.57 -0.59 10.90
CA LEU A 214 16.57 -0.29 12.33
C LEU A 214 15.47 -1.04 13.10
N ILE A 215 14.27 -1.19 12.51
CA ILE A 215 13.11 -1.83 13.18
C ILE A 215 13.13 -3.35 13.03
N SER A 216 13.51 -3.85 11.85
CA SER A 216 13.32 -5.25 11.47
C SER A 216 14.60 -6.08 11.55
N GLY A 217 15.77 -5.45 11.72
CA GLY A 217 17.08 -6.13 11.78
C GLY A 217 17.43 -6.92 10.51
N ARG A 218 16.74 -6.67 9.39
CA ARG A 218 16.92 -7.41 8.12
C ARG A 218 16.78 -6.47 6.93
N PHE A 219 17.56 -6.74 5.89
CA PHE A 219 17.50 -6.03 4.61
C PHE A 219 17.29 -7.04 3.49
N SER A 220 16.20 -6.89 2.73
CA SER A 220 15.91 -7.74 1.57
C SER A 220 16.53 -7.15 0.31
N ILE A 221 17.45 -7.90 -0.31
CA ILE A 221 18.13 -7.50 -1.55
C ILE A 221 17.17 -7.66 -2.74
N VAL A 222 16.34 -8.70 -2.71
CA VAL A 222 15.41 -9.05 -3.77
C VAL A 222 14.15 -8.17 -3.78
N ALA A 223 13.95 -7.32 -2.76
CA ALA A 223 12.76 -6.48 -2.62
C ALA A 223 12.45 -5.64 -3.86
N ILE A 224 13.46 -5.05 -4.52
CA ILE A 224 13.23 -4.22 -5.71
C ILE A 224 12.69 -5.08 -6.86
N ALA A 225 13.34 -6.21 -7.14
CA ALA A 225 12.92 -7.14 -8.19
C ALA A 225 11.52 -7.71 -7.90
N ALA A 226 11.27 -8.12 -6.64
CA ALA A 226 9.98 -8.62 -6.20
C ALA A 226 8.87 -7.60 -6.39
N ASN A 227 9.09 -6.33 -6.00
CA ASN A 227 8.10 -5.26 -6.19
C ASN A 227 7.82 -5.00 -7.68
N ILE A 228 8.82 -4.99 -8.55
CA ILE A 228 8.61 -4.78 -10.00
C ILE A 228 7.70 -5.87 -10.59
N LEU A 229 7.89 -7.13 -10.17
CA LEU A 229 7.09 -8.26 -10.67
C LEU A 229 5.68 -8.31 -10.07
N VAL A 230 5.52 -7.84 -8.83
CA VAL A 230 4.28 -7.99 -8.06
C VAL A 230 3.35 -6.77 -8.16
N VAL A 231 3.90 -5.55 -8.16
CA VAL A 231 3.12 -4.29 -8.15
C VAL A 231 2.08 -4.18 -9.27
N PRO A 232 2.34 -4.58 -10.53
CA PRO A 232 1.32 -4.52 -11.59
C PRO A 232 0.07 -5.33 -11.26
N VAL A 233 0.25 -6.45 -10.56
CA VAL A 233 -0.81 -7.39 -10.22
C VAL A 233 -1.56 -6.93 -8.97
N VAL A 234 -0.88 -6.28 -8.02
CA VAL A 234 -1.48 -5.75 -6.77
C VAL A 234 -2.63 -4.78 -7.04
N GLY A 235 -2.48 -3.88 -8.01
CA GLY A 235 -3.54 -2.93 -8.35
C GLY A 235 -4.81 -3.63 -8.83
N VAL A 236 -4.65 -4.62 -9.71
CA VAL A 236 -5.77 -5.43 -10.23
C VAL A 236 -6.44 -6.21 -9.11
N ILE A 237 -5.65 -6.90 -8.27
CA ILE A 237 -6.19 -7.66 -7.13
C ILE A 237 -6.92 -6.72 -6.16
N SER A 238 -6.37 -5.53 -5.88
CA SER A 238 -6.98 -4.58 -4.95
C SER A 238 -8.34 -4.07 -5.46
N ILE A 239 -8.44 -3.70 -6.74
CA ILE A 239 -9.68 -3.20 -7.33
C ILE A 239 -10.71 -4.32 -7.46
N VAL A 240 -10.37 -5.41 -8.14
CA VAL A 240 -11.30 -6.53 -8.39
C VAL A 240 -11.66 -7.22 -7.07
N GLY A 241 -10.70 -7.38 -6.17
CA GLY A 241 -10.88 -7.93 -4.83
C GLY A 241 -11.83 -7.09 -3.96
N THR A 242 -11.73 -5.76 -4.03
CA THR A 242 -12.68 -4.89 -3.32
C THR A 242 -14.08 -5.01 -3.93
N VAL A 243 -14.19 -5.00 -5.26
CA VAL A 243 -15.48 -5.15 -5.96
C VAL A 243 -16.14 -6.47 -5.61
N LEU A 244 -15.42 -7.58 -5.66
CA LEU A 244 -15.98 -8.89 -5.32
C LEU A 244 -16.32 -9.02 -3.84
N ALA A 245 -15.59 -8.33 -2.93
CA ALA A 245 -15.92 -8.34 -1.51
C ALA A 245 -17.27 -7.64 -1.26
N ILE A 246 -17.51 -6.52 -1.94
CA ILE A 246 -18.78 -5.80 -1.88
C ILE A 246 -19.90 -6.65 -2.51
N ILE A 247 -19.74 -7.12 -3.74
CA ILE A 247 -20.78 -7.90 -4.45
C ILE A 247 -21.07 -9.21 -3.71
N GLY A 248 -20.04 -9.91 -3.25
CA GLY A 248 -20.17 -11.17 -2.49
C GLY A 248 -20.81 -10.98 -1.12
N SER A 249 -20.74 -9.78 -0.54
CA SER A 249 -21.45 -9.46 0.71
C SER A 249 -22.96 -9.25 0.54
N VAL A 250 -23.43 -8.99 -0.69
CA VAL A 250 -24.84 -8.72 -0.96
C VAL A 250 -25.57 -10.00 -1.33
N GLY A 251 -26.64 -10.32 -0.58
CA GLY A 251 -27.53 -11.46 -0.84
C GLY A 251 -27.14 -12.77 -0.14
N THR A 252 -27.82 -13.86 -0.49
CA THR A 252 -27.60 -15.18 0.13
C THR A 252 -26.38 -15.91 -0.45
N SER A 253 -25.83 -16.87 0.29
CA SER A 253 -24.78 -17.78 -0.18
C SER A 253 -25.31 -18.63 -1.33
N GLY A 254 -25.04 -18.25 -2.58
CA GLY A 254 -25.59 -18.88 -3.80
C GLY A 254 -26.49 -17.99 -4.65
N GLY A 255 -26.76 -16.75 -4.23
CA GLY A 255 -27.41 -15.75 -5.09
C GLY A 255 -26.52 -15.32 -6.26
N PHE A 256 -27.10 -14.63 -7.25
CA PHE A 256 -26.38 -14.16 -8.44
C PHE A 256 -25.10 -13.37 -8.08
N GLY A 257 -25.15 -12.48 -7.10
CA GLY A 257 -23.98 -11.73 -6.61
C GLY A 257 -22.87 -12.63 -6.07
N TRP A 258 -23.22 -13.68 -5.33
CA TRP A 258 -22.24 -14.65 -4.84
C TRP A 258 -21.54 -15.39 -5.98
N VAL A 259 -22.30 -15.86 -6.98
CA VAL A 259 -21.76 -16.57 -8.14
C VAL A 259 -20.82 -15.66 -8.96
N VAL A 260 -21.22 -14.41 -9.19
CA VAL A 260 -20.37 -13.42 -9.88
C VAL A 260 -19.09 -13.17 -9.09
N ALA A 261 -19.19 -12.97 -7.78
CA ALA A 261 -18.03 -12.76 -6.93
C ALA A 261 -17.09 -13.98 -6.90
N GLU A 262 -17.63 -15.20 -6.91
CA GLU A 262 -16.86 -16.44 -6.99
C GLU A 262 -16.10 -16.56 -8.33
N LEU A 263 -16.76 -16.23 -9.45
CA LEU A 263 -16.11 -16.20 -10.76
C LEU A 263 -14.98 -15.15 -10.83
N LEU A 264 -15.20 -13.96 -10.26
CA LEU A 264 -14.17 -12.93 -10.15
C LEU A 264 -12.99 -13.39 -9.27
N ALA A 265 -13.27 -14.08 -8.16
CA ALA A 265 -12.22 -14.64 -7.32
C ALA A 265 -11.40 -15.71 -8.06
N ARG A 266 -12.06 -16.60 -8.81
CA ARG A 266 -11.36 -17.58 -9.68
C ARG A 266 -10.50 -16.90 -10.75
N LEU A 267 -10.99 -15.80 -11.32
CA LEU A 267 -10.22 -15.00 -12.29
C LEU A 267 -8.98 -14.34 -11.66
N LEU A 268 -9.02 -14.02 -10.35
CA LEU A 268 -7.86 -13.53 -9.60
C LEU A 268 -6.88 -14.65 -9.21
N GLY A 269 -7.26 -15.93 -9.33
CA GLY A 269 -6.41 -17.06 -8.97
C GLY A 269 -5.00 -17.02 -9.60
N PRO A 270 -4.86 -16.88 -10.93
CA PRO A 270 -3.55 -16.79 -11.57
C PRO A 270 -2.70 -15.61 -11.10
N ALA A 271 -3.34 -14.47 -10.82
CA ALA A 271 -2.68 -13.27 -10.31
C ALA A 271 -2.15 -13.46 -8.87
N LEU A 272 -2.94 -14.11 -8.01
CA LEU A 272 -2.54 -14.47 -6.65
C LEU A 272 -1.44 -15.53 -6.66
N TRP A 273 -1.58 -16.56 -7.49
CA TRP A 273 -0.58 -17.61 -7.69
C TRP A 273 0.77 -17.03 -8.16
N TRP A 274 0.75 -16.08 -9.10
CA TRP A 274 1.95 -15.37 -9.54
C TRP A 274 2.64 -14.64 -8.40
N MET A 275 1.87 -13.95 -7.56
CA MET A 275 2.40 -13.21 -6.41
C MET A 275 3.04 -14.16 -5.37
N VAL A 276 2.36 -15.26 -5.04
CA VAL A 276 2.89 -16.30 -4.13
C VAL A 276 4.15 -16.91 -4.71
N THR A 277 4.16 -17.24 -6.00
CA THR A 277 5.30 -17.85 -6.67
C THR A 277 6.50 -16.90 -6.68
N CYS A 278 6.29 -15.61 -6.97
CA CYS A 278 7.35 -14.61 -6.90
C CYS A 278 7.92 -14.50 -5.47
N ALA A 279 7.06 -14.48 -4.45
CA ALA A 279 7.49 -14.42 -3.06
C ALA A 279 8.30 -15.67 -2.68
N ARG A 280 7.84 -16.87 -3.02
CA ARG A 280 8.52 -18.13 -2.72
C ARG A 280 9.86 -18.27 -3.45
N VAL A 281 9.90 -17.97 -4.75
CA VAL A 281 11.11 -18.11 -5.57
C VAL A 281 12.18 -17.10 -5.15
N LEU A 282 11.79 -15.84 -4.90
CA LEU A 282 12.73 -14.79 -4.54
C LEU A 282 13.09 -14.82 -3.06
N GLY A 283 12.14 -15.16 -2.18
CA GLY A 283 12.32 -15.23 -0.72
C GLY A 283 13.02 -16.51 -0.26
N GLY A 284 12.84 -17.63 -0.97
CA GLY A 284 13.45 -18.91 -0.61
C GLY A 284 14.97 -19.00 -0.80
N TRP A 285 15.61 -17.95 -1.32
CA TRP A 285 17.06 -17.91 -1.50
C TRP A 285 17.73 -17.45 -0.21
N ALA A 286 18.77 -18.16 0.25
CA ALA A 286 19.46 -17.86 1.52
C ALA A 286 20.09 -16.46 1.59
N TRP A 287 20.30 -15.80 0.46
CA TRP A 287 20.82 -14.43 0.36
C TRP A 287 19.73 -13.37 0.12
N ALA A 288 18.46 -13.79 0.04
CA ALA A 288 17.33 -12.90 -0.20
C ALA A 288 17.20 -11.84 0.90
N SER A 289 17.37 -12.25 2.16
CA SER A 289 17.41 -11.36 3.33
C SER A 289 18.74 -11.49 4.07
N ILE A 290 19.46 -10.38 4.20
CA ILE A 290 20.68 -10.31 5.02
C ILE A 290 20.27 -9.83 6.42
N PRO A 291 20.62 -10.57 7.49
CA PRO A 291 20.48 -10.07 8.85
C PRO A 291 21.42 -8.88 9.03
N VAL A 292 20.85 -7.74 9.37
CA VAL A 292 21.59 -6.53 9.68
C VAL A 292 21.84 -6.53 11.19
N PRO A 293 23.07 -6.22 11.68
CA PRO A 293 23.35 -6.15 13.10
C PRO A 293 22.35 -5.24 13.82
N ASP A 294 21.78 -5.73 14.92
CA ASP A 294 20.77 -4.99 15.68
C ASP A 294 21.30 -3.62 16.15
N GLY A 295 20.44 -2.61 16.07
CA GLY A 295 20.68 -1.27 16.61
C GLY A 295 21.25 -0.24 15.63
N VAL A 296 21.86 0.80 16.21
CA VAL A 296 22.29 2.02 15.50
C VAL A 296 23.34 1.74 14.43
N VAL A 297 24.16 0.70 14.60
CA VAL A 297 25.23 0.31 13.65
C VAL A 297 24.65 -0.22 12.35
N GLY A 298 23.65 -1.10 12.42
CA GLY A 298 22.93 -1.60 11.24
C GLY A 298 22.23 -0.48 10.46
N ALA A 299 21.56 0.41 11.18
CA ALA A 299 20.91 1.59 10.60
C ALA A 299 21.91 2.61 10.04
N ALA A 300 23.10 2.74 10.62
CA ALA A 300 24.16 3.61 10.11
C ALA A 300 24.84 3.02 8.86
N VAL A 301 24.99 1.70 8.76
CA VAL A 301 25.54 1.04 7.57
C VAL A 301 24.55 1.11 6.41
N VAL A 302 23.29 0.74 6.64
CA VAL A 302 22.25 0.83 5.61
C VAL A 302 21.95 2.29 5.29
N GLY A 303 21.81 3.15 6.30
CA GLY A 303 21.58 4.59 6.12
C GLY A 303 22.76 5.28 5.43
N GLY A 304 23.99 4.89 5.75
CA GLY A 304 25.21 5.34 5.08
C GLY A 304 25.27 4.89 3.63
N ALA A 305 25.00 3.62 3.34
CA ALA A 305 24.91 3.12 1.97
C ALA A 305 23.78 3.81 1.18
N THR A 306 22.65 4.05 1.81
CA THR A 306 21.50 4.71 1.18
C THR A 306 21.75 6.21 0.97
N LEU A 307 22.44 6.88 1.89
CA LEU A 307 22.94 8.26 1.73
C LEU A 307 24.00 8.34 0.65
N VAL A 308 24.93 7.39 0.58
CA VAL A 308 25.97 7.35 -0.47
C VAL A 308 25.33 7.13 -1.83
N VAL A 309 24.39 6.19 -1.96
CA VAL A 309 23.63 5.98 -3.21
C VAL A 309 22.77 7.20 -3.54
N GLY A 310 22.11 7.81 -2.56
CA GLY A 310 21.29 9.01 -2.74
C GLY A 310 22.11 10.25 -3.14
N LEU A 311 23.28 10.46 -2.54
CA LEU A 311 24.22 11.54 -2.87
C LEU A 311 24.94 11.28 -4.20
N TRP A 312 25.26 10.03 -4.51
CA TRP A 312 25.79 9.61 -5.81
C TRP A 312 24.75 9.80 -6.93
N ALA A 313 23.51 9.37 -6.71
CA ALA A 313 22.40 9.60 -7.63
C ALA A 313 22.14 11.11 -7.81
N ARG A 314 22.12 11.87 -6.71
CA ARG A 314 21.94 13.34 -6.74
C ARG A 314 23.08 14.05 -7.46
N SER A 315 24.33 13.65 -7.26
CA SER A 315 25.48 14.24 -7.96
C SER A 315 25.48 13.91 -9.45
N ARG A 316 25.09 12.70 -9.85
CA ARG A 316 24.86 12.32 -11.26
C ARG A 316 23.70 13.10 -11.88
N MET A 317 22.59 13.29 -11.16
CA MET A 317 21.45 14.11 -11.60
C MET A 317 21.80 15.60 -11.73
N SER A 318 22.58 16.12 -10.79
CA SER A 318 23.08 17.49 -10.78
C SER A 318 24.06 17.76 -11.92
N ALA A 319 24.95 16.80 -12.21
CA ALA A 319 25.90 16.89 -13.31
C ALA A 319 25.21 16.94 -14.68
N HIS A 320 24.04 16.31 -14.83
CA HIS A 320 23.25 16.36 -16.06
C HIS A 320 22.30 17.56 -16.17
N ARG A 321 22.04 18.30 -15.09
CA ARG A 321 21.39 19.63 -15.16
C ARG A 321 22.33 20.74 -15.65
N PHE A 322 23.64 20.49 -15.64
CA PHE A 322 24.67 21.44 -16.06
C PHE A 322 25.66 20.81 -17.05
N GLY A 323 25.26 20.68 -18.32
CA GLY A 323 26.20 20.55 -19.45
C GLY A 323 25.62 19.91 -20.73
N PRO A 324 25.97 20.39 -21.93
CA PRO A 324 26.15 21.79 -22.37
C PRO A 324 25.12 22.14 -23.47
N GLU A 325 24.38 23.24 -23.32
CA GLU A 325 23.61 23.85 -24.41
C GLU A 325 24.39 25.00 -25.09
N GLN A 326 25.73 24.97 -25.02
CA GLN A 326 26.61 25.88 -25.74
C GLN A 326 27.90 25.15 -26.17
N ALA A 327 27.87 24.61 -27.39
CA ALA A 327 29.01 24.47 -28.29
C ALA A 327 28.46 24.38 -29.72
#